data_AF-A0A0X3WP68-F1
#
_entry.id   AF-A0A0X3WP68-F1
#
_cell.length_a   1.000
_cell.length_b   1.000
_cell.length_c   1.000
_cell.angle_alpha   90.00
_cell.angle_beta   90.00
_cell.angle_gamma   90.00
#
_symmetry.space_group_name_H-M   'P 1'
#
loop_
_entity.id
_entity.type
_entity.pdbx_description
1 polymer ?
#
loop_
_entity_poly.entity_id
_entity_poly.type
_entity_poly.pdbx_seq_one_letter_code
_entity_poly.pdbx_strand_id
1 'polypeptide(L)'
;MRPAPAPTEEPQQWDRPEPVRYLEARFACAQACDECVRACARRRPAGGPGHALRLTAACADVCDATFRVLAERGAYGEEDEQRVRVQVEWCRAVCRQCAALCATCPASAGCAEACRRCERACDDLMKALTGPATAS
;
A
#
# COMPACT_ATOMS: atom_id res chain seq x y z
N MET A 1 18.10 28.08 -46.32
CA MET A 1 17.61 26.75 -45.89
C MET A 1 18.35 26.37 -44.61
N ARG A 2 17.65 26.22 -43.47
CA ARG A 2 18.26 25.61 -42.27
C ARG A 2 18.07 24.09 -42.37
N PRO A 3 19.09 23.26 -42.09
CA PRO A 3 18.90 21.82 -42.02
C PRO A 3 17.93 21.47 -40.89
N ALA A 4 17.11 20.44 -41.10
CA ALA A 4 16.23 19.91 -40.07
C ALA A 4 17.06 19.36 -38.89
N PRO A 5 16.64 19.58 -37.63
CA PRO A 5 17.30 18.94 -36.50
C PRO A 5 17.16 17.41 -36.62
N ALA A 6 18.22 16.69 -36.31
CA ALA A 6 18.21 15.22 -36.26
C ALA A 6 17.17 14.73 -35.23
N PRO A 7 16.54 13.56 -35.44
CA PRO A 7 15.68 12.97 -34.43
C PRO A 7 16.51 12.71 -33.18
N THR A 8 16.19 13.40 -32.09
CA THR A 8 16.72 13.08 -30.76
C THR A 8 16.08 11.77 -30.32
N GLU A 9 16.83 10.67 -30.44
CA GLU A 9 16.51 9.41 -29.78
C GLU A 9 16.67 9.62 -28.27
N GLU A 10 15.55 9.93 -27.60
CA GLU A 10 15.49 9.90 -26.14
C GLU A 10 15.61 8.44 -25.67
N PRO A 11 16.46 8.12 -24.68
CA PRO A 11 16.71 6.74 -24.28
C PRO A 11 15.44 6.12 -23.71
N GLN A 12 14.79 5.25 -24.48
CA GLN A 12 13.67 4.43 -24.03
C GLN A 12 14.18 3.35 -23.05
N GLN A 13 14.33 3.75 -21.78
CA GLN A 13 14.58 2.87 -20.65
C GLN A 13 13.28 2.12 -20.30
N TRP A 14 13.05 0.92 -20.86
CA TRP A 14 11.91 0.07 -20.46
C TRP A 14 12.29 -1.37 -20.07
N ASP A 15 13.55 -1.79 -20.18
CA ASP A 15 13.96 -3.17 -19.83
C ASP A 15 14.47 -3.35 -18.39
N ARG A 16 14.09 -2.47 -17.45
CA ARG A 16 14.48 -2.62 -16.04
C ARG A 16 13.40 -3.40 -15.27
N PRO A 17 13.73 -4.54 -14.64
CA PRO A 17 12.77 -5.29 -13.83
C PRO A 17 12.40 -4.58 -12.53
N GLU A 18 13.21 -3.63 -12.05
CA GLU A 18 12.95 -2.92 -10.79
C GLU A 18 11.72 -1.99 -10.86
N PRO A 19 11.55 -1.11 -11.88
CA PRO A 19 10.32 -0.34 -12.07
C PRO A 19 9.06 -1.21 -12.18
N VAL A 20 9.12 -2.34 -12.89
CA VAL A 20 7.98 -3.25 -13.06
C VAL A 20 7.58 -3.87 -11.72
N ARG A 21 8.54 -4.41 -10.95
CA ARG A 21 8.28 -4.99 -9.61
C ARG A 21 7.72 -3.96 -8.64
N TYR A 22 8.22 -2.73 -8.67
CA TYR A 22 7.70 -1.65 -7.85
C TYR A 22 6.24 -1.33 -8.19
N LEU A 23 5.91 -1.21 -9.49
CA LEU A 23 4.55 -0.94 -9.94
C LEU A 23 3.59 -2.08 -9.60
N GLU A 24 4.00 -3.34 -9.76
CA GLU A 24 3.22 -4.52 -9.38
C GLU A 24 2.94 -4.55 -7.87
N ALA A 25 3.97 -4.33 -7.03
CA ALA A 25 3.82 -4.29 -5.58
C ALA A 25 2.92 -3.13 -5.13
N ARG A 26 3.07 -1.96 -5.76
CA ARG A 26 2.25 -0.77 -5.51
C ARG A 26 0.77 -1.02 -5.84
N PHE A 27 0.49 -1.63 -6.99
CA PHE A 27 -0.87 -2.00 -7.38
C PHE A 27 -1.48 -3.03 -6.44
N ALA A 28 -0.74 -4.09 -6.10
CA ALA A 28 -1.18 -5.12 -5.17
C ALA A 28 -1.50 -4.54 -3.77
N CYS A 29 -0.68 -3.61 -3.28
CA CYS A 29 -0.91 -2.90 -2.02
C CYS A 29 -2.18 -2.04 -2.09
N ALA A 30 -2.36 -1.28 -3.16
CA ALA A 30 -3.55 -0.45 -3.38
C ALA A 30 -4.84 -1.30 -3.39
N GLN A 31 -4.84 -2.43 -4.10
CA GLN A 31 -6.00 -3.34 -4.12
C GLN A 31 -6.30 -3.93 -2.74
N ALA A 32 -5.27 -4.35 -2.00
CA ALA A 32 -5.46 -4.92 -0.66
C ALA A 32 -5.99 -3.87 0.34
N CYS A 33 -5.57 -2.60 0.22
CA CYS A 33 -6.10 -1.49 1.01
C CYS A 33 -7.61 -1.27 0.77
N ASP A 34 -8.07 -1.22 -0.48
CA ASP A 34 -9.51 -1.06 -0.80
C ASP A 34 -10.35 -2.23 -0.26
N GLU A 35 -9.88 -3.47 -0.39
CA GLU A 35 -10.54 -4.63 0.19
C GLU A 35 -10.63 -4.53 1.73
N CYS A 36 -9.55 -4.08 2.38
CA CYS A 36 -9.47 -3.92 3.82
C CYS A 36 -10.44 -2.86 4.34
N VAL A 37 -10.55 -1.71 3.66
CA VAL A 37 -11.54 -0.66 3.96
C VAL A 37 -12.94 -1.25 3.98
N ARG A 38 -13.32 -1.96 2.92
CA ARG A 38 -14.67 -2.54 2.78
C ARG A 38 -14.94 -3.60 3.85
N ALA A 39 -13.95 -4.41 4.21
CA ALA A 39 -14.09 -5.43 5.24
C ALA A 39 -14.23 -4.84 6.65
N CYS A 40 -13.43 -3.82 6.98
CA CYS A 40 -13.49 -3.11 8.26
C CYS A 40 -14.79 -2.33 8.42
N ALA A 41 -15.28 -1.67 7.36
CA ALA A 41 -16.52 -0.90 7.37
C ALA A 41 -17.78 -1.78 7.57
N ARG A 42 -17.75 -3.02 7.07
CA ARG A 42 -18.85 -3.99 7.25
C ARG A 42 -18.94 -4.57 8.67
N ARG A 43 -17.97 -4.29 9.53
CA ARG A 43 -17.96 -4.80 10.90
C ARG A 43 -19.06 -4.13 11.72
N ARG A 44 -20.13 -4.88 12.01
CA ARG A 44 -21.22 -4.45 12.90
C ARG A 44 -20.85 -4.82 14.34
N PRO A 45 -20.80 -3.88 15.29
CA PRO A 45 -20.46 -4.20 16.68
C PRO A 45 -21.60 -5.00 17.31
N ALA A 46 -21.34 -6.24 17.69
CA ALA A 46 -22.12 -6.90 18.73
C ALA A 46 -21.68 -6.29 20.09
N GLY A 47 -22.25 -5.13 20.46
CA GLY A 47 -22.20 -4.64 21.85
C GLY A 47 -21.48 -3.31 22.18
N GLY A 48 -21.40 -2.33 21.28
CA GLY A 48 -21.05 -0.92 21.63
C GLY A 48 -19.68 -0.41 21.14
N PRO A 49 -19.33 0.88 21.42
CA PRO A 49 -18.11 1.54 20.94
C PRO A 49 -16.86 1.06 21.70
N GLY A 50 -16.49 -0.21 21.50
CA GLY A 50 -15.28 -0.81 22.05
C GLY A 50 -14.03 -0.48 21.24
N HIS A 51 -12.85 -0.73 21.85
CA HIS A 51 -11.52 -0.66 21.22
C HIS A 51 -11.51 -1.24 19.79
N ALA A 52 -12.28 -2.32 19.58
CA ALA A 52 -12.36 -2.97 18.29
C ALA A 52 -12.99 -2.14 17.17
N LEU A 53 -14.00 -1.32 17.47
CA LEU A 53 -14.61 -0.42 16.48
C LEU A 53 -13.64 0.71 16.10
N ARG A 54 -12.93 1.26 17.10
CA ARG A 54 -11.94 2.32 16.88
C ARG A 54 -10.78 1.83 16.03
N LEU A 55 -10.27 0.63 16.31
CA LEU A 55 -9.16 0.07 15.55
C LEU A 55 -9.57 -0.28 14.11
N THR A 56 -10.77 -0.82 13.88
CA THR A 56 -11.24 -1.09 12.52
C THR A 56 -11.52 0.17 11.71
N ALA A 57 -12.01 1.24 12.35
CA ALA A 57 -12.18 2.55 11.71
C ALA A 57 -10.81 3.15 11.35
N ALA A 58 -9.87 3.20 12.31
CA ALA A 58 -8.51 3.67 12.05
C ALA A 58 -7.80 2.87 10.94
N CYS A 59 -8.04 1.55 10.88
CA CYS A 59 -7.53 0.70 9.81
C CYS A 59 -8.14 1.06 8.45
N ALA A 60 -9.43 1.37 8.38
CA ALA A 60 -10.05 1.85 7.14
C ALA A 60 -9.46 3.20 6.70
N ASP A 61 -9.35 4.16 7.62
CA ASP A 61 -8.85 5.51 7.31
C ASP A 61 -7.41 5.49 6.79
N VAL A 62 -6.52 4.74 7.45
CA VAL A 62 -5.12 4.64 7.01
C VAL A 62 -4.98 3.89 5.68
N CYS A 63 -5.80 2.88 5.43
CA CYS A 63 -5.80 2.16 4.15
C CYS A 63 -6.29 3.04 3.00
N ASP A 64 -7.33 3.86 3.20
CA ASP A 64 -7.81 4.82 2.18
C ASP A 64 -6.75 5.90 1.87
N ALA A 65 -6.13 6.47 2.91
CA ALA A 65 -5.05 7.45 2.74
C ALA A 65 -3.87 6.83 1.96
N THR A 66 -3.48 5.60 2.29
CA THR A 66 -2.41 4.88 1.61
C THR A 66 -2.76 4.60 0.15
N PHE A 67 -3.99 4.13 -0.12
CA PHE A 67 -4.47 3.90 -1.48
C PHE A 67 -4.35 5.17 -2.35
N ARG A 68 -4.75 6.33 -1.83
CA ARG A 68 -4.66 7.60 -2.56
C ARG A 68 -3.22 7.99 -2.87
N VAL A 69 -2.32 7.88 -1.89
CA VAL A 69 -0.88 8.11 -2.09
C VAL A 69 -0.32 7.18 -3.16
N LEU A 70 -0.72 5.90 -3.16
CA LEU A 70 -0.29 4.93 -4.17
C LEU A 70 -1.01 5.10 -5.53
N ALA A 71 -2.15 5.76 -5.60
CA ALA A 71 -2.83 6.03 -6.87
C ALA A 71 -2.32 7.30 -7.58
N GLU A 72 -1.62 8.18 -6.84
CA GLU A 72 -1.13 9.46 -7.35
C GLU A 72 -0.10 9.26 -8.48
N ARG A 73 -0.44 9.77 -9.67
CA ARG A 73 0.43 9.73 -10.86
C ARG A 73 1.52 10.79 -10.71
N GLY A 74 2.79 10.38 -10.64
CA GLY A 74 3.94 11.30 -10.60
C GLY A 74 4.83 11.18 -9.37
N ALA A 75 4.46 10.36 -8.37
CA ALA A 75 5.28 10.06 -7.21
C ALA A 75 6.48 9.18 -7.59
N TYR A 76 7.51 9.80 -8.18
CA TYR A 76 8.75 9.16 -8.64
C TYR A 76 10.00 9.94 -8.21
N GLY A 77 9.87 10.98 -7.38
CA GLY A 77 11.02 11.67 -6.75
C GLY A 77 11.42 11.08 -5.41
N GLU A 78 12.64 11.36 -4.94
CA GLU A 78 13.16 10.89 -3.65
C GLU A 78 12.31 11.37 -2.46
N GLU A 79 11.79 12.60 -2.53
CA GLU A 79 10.89 13.17 -1.51
C GLU A 79 9.53 12.44 -1.47
N ASP A 80 9.04 11.96 -2.63
CA ASP A 80 7.84 11.14 -2.70
C ASP A 80 8.07 9.74 -2.12
N GLU A 81 9.26 9.18 -2.31
CA GLU A 81 9.61 7.85 -1.82
C GLU A 81 9.58 7.76 -0.30
N GLN A 82 10.12 8.77 0.40
CA GLN A 82 10.06 8.82 1.87
C GLN A 82 8.62 8.99 2.37
N ARG A 83 7.81 9.83 1.71
CA ARG A 83 6.37 9.95 2.01
C ARG A 83 5.66 8.60 1.88
N VAL A 84 5.90 7.88 0.79
CA VAL A 84 5.34 6.55 0.54
C VAL A 84 5.80 5.55 1.61
N ARG A 85 7.10 5.50 1.95
CA ARG A 85 7.62 4.61 3.00
C ARG A 85 6.94 4.82 4.35
N VAL A 86 6.86 6.07 4.81
CA VAL A 86 6.24 6.41 6.11
C VAL A 86 4.76 6.02 6.12
N GLN A 87 4.03 6.34 5.05
CA GLN A 87 2.61 6.02 4.93
C GLN A 87 2.37 4.50 4.91
N VAL A 88 3.16 3.74 4.14
CA VAL A 88 3.04 2.28 4.02
C VAL A 88 3.43 1.56 5.31
N GLU A 89 4.47 2.00 6.00
CA GLU A 89 4.87 1.41 7.30
C GLU A 89 3.77 1.62 8.35
N TRP A 90 3.14 2.80 8.38
CA TRP A 90 2.03 3.05 9.29
C TRP A 90 0.81 2.16 8.95
N CYS A 91 0.44 2.08 7.67
CA CYS A 91 -0.65 1.22 7.20
C CYS A 91 -0.42 -0.24 7.59
N ARG A 92 0.80 -0.76 7.37
CA ARG A 92 1.22 -2.10 7.77
C ARG A 92 1.02 -2.35 9.27
N ALA A 93 1.51 -1.43 10.11
CA ALA A 93 1.43 -1.57 11.56
C ALA A 93 -0.03 -1.62 12.06
N VAL A 94 -0.90 -0.77 11.51
CA VAL A 94 -2.33 -0.76 11.87
C VAL A 94 -3.03 -2.02 11.36
N CYS A 95 -2.76 -2.46 10.13
CA CYS A 95 -3.33 -3.70 9.57
C CYS A 95 -2.96 -4.92 10.41
N ARG A 96 -1.70 -5.03 10.86
CA ARG A 96 -1.26 -6.10 11.76
C ARG A 96 -2.07 -6.14 13.06
N GLN A 97 -2.26 -4.99 13.70
CA GLN A 97 -3.04 -4.88 14.94
C GLN A 97 -4.52 -5.22 14.70
N CYS A 98 -5.10 -4.69 13.64
CA CYS A 98 -6.50 -4.93 13.27
C CYS A 98 -6.75 -6.42 12.94
N ALA A 99 -5.82 -7.06 12.24
CA ALA A 99 -5.88 -8.49 11.94
C ALA A 99 -5.88 -9.35 13.21
N ALA A 100 -4.95 -9.08 14.13
CA ALA A 100 -4.84 -9.81 15.39
C ALA A 100 -6.11 -9.68 16.23
N LEU A 101 -6.64 -8.47 16.33
CA LEU A 101 -7.90 -8.20 17.01
C LEU A 101 -9.09 -8.93 16.33
N CYS A 102 -9.22 -8.85 15.00
CA CYS A 102 -10.35 -9.43 14.28
C CYS A 102 -10.31 -10.97 14.27
N ALA A 103 -9.12 -11.57 14.42
CA ALA A 103 -8.97 -13.02 14.57
C ALA A 103 -9.56 -13.55 15.89
N THR A 104 -9.82 -12.70 16.89
CA THR A 104 -10.43 -13.11 18.17
C THR A 104 -11.91 -13.46 18.06
N CYS A 105 -12.57 -13.14 16.95
CA CYS A 105 -14.00 -13.38 16.76
C CYS A 105 -14.28 -13.97 15.37
N PRO A 106 -14.92 -15.15 15.28
CA PRO A 106 -15.24 -15.79 14.00
C PRO A 106 -16.09 -14.91 13.07
N ALA A 107 -16.98 -14.08 13.64
CA ALA A 107 -17.82 -13.15 12.88
C ALA A 107 -17.00 -12.04 12.16
N SER A 108 -15.72 -11.86 12.51
CA SER A 108 -14.79 -10.94 11.85
C SER A 108 -13.66 -11.63 11.08
N ALA A 109 -13.79 -12.93 10.76
CA ALA A 109 -12.77 -13.68 10.03
C ALA A 109 -12.40 -13.02 8.68
N GLY A 110 -13.40 -12.56 7.91
CA GLY A 110 -13.13 -11.87 6.64
C GLY A 110 -12.38 -10.54 6.81
N CYS A 111 -12.60 -9.83 7.93
CA CYS A 111 -11.83 -8.63 8.27
C CYS A 111 -10.38 -8.98 8.63
N ALA A 112 -10.18 -10.04 9.41
CA ALA A 112 -8.84 -10.51 9.78
C ALA A 112 -8.02 -10.93 8.55
N GLU A 113 -8.66 -11.65 7.61
CA GLU A 113 -8.03 -12.08 6.36
C GLU A 113 -7.63 -10.89 5.47
N ALA A 114 -8.55 -9.94 5.28
CA ALA A 114 -8.27 -8.73 4.49
C ALA A 114 -7.13 -7.89 5.09
N CYS A 115 -7.14 -7.68 6.41
CA CYS A 115 -6.06 -6.97 7.11
C CYS A 115 -4.72 -7.69 6.94
N ARG A 116 -4.69 -9.02 7.01
CA ARG A 116 -3.48 -9.84 6.80
C ARG A 116 -2.98 -9.78 5.37
N ARG A 117 -3.87 -9.70 4.39
CA ARG A 117 -3.50 -9.50 2.98
C ARG A 117 -2.88 -8.11 2.77
N CYS A 118 -3.48 -7.08 3.36
CA CYS A 118 -2.98 -5.71 3.29
C CYS A 118 -1.61 -5.57 3.98
N GLU A 119 -1.43 -6.15 5.17
CA GLU A 119 -0.13 -6.20 5.86
C GLU A 119 0.96 -6.78 4.97
N ARG A 120 0.73 -7.95 4.37
CA ARG A 120 1.69 -8.61 3.47
C ARG A 120 2.02 -7.75 2.24
N ALA A 121 1.02 -7.13 1.63
CA ALA A 121 1.23 -6.28 0.46
C ALA A 121 2.03 -5.00 0.81
N CYS A 122 1.81 -4.42 1.99
CA CYS A 122 2.63 -3.32 2.49
C CYS A 122 4.08 -3.76 2.73
N ASP A 123 4.29 -4.95 3.31
CA ASP A 123 5.61 -5.55 3.49
C ASP A 123 6.36 -5.75 2.16
N ASP A 124 5.66 -6.24 1.14
CA ASP A 124 6.27 -6.48 -0.17
C ASP A 124 6.57 -5.17 -0.91
N LEU A 125 5.73 -4.15 -0.77
CA LEU A 125 6.01 -2.82 -1.28
C LEU A 125 7.22 -2.18 -0.58
N MET A 126 7.37 -2.32 0.74
CA MET A 126 8.54 -1.85 1.47
C MET A 126 9.84 -2.50 0.98
N LYS A 127 9.81 -3.79 0.64
CA LYS A 127 10.94 -4.49 -0.01
C LYS A 127 11.20 -3.97 -1.41
N ALA A 128 10.17 -3.67 -2.20
CA ALA A 128 10.35 -3.12 -3.54
C ALA A 128 10.89 -1.67 -3.52
N LEU A 129 10.56 -0.90 -2.48
CA LEU A 129 11.11 0.44 -2.23
C LEU A 129 12.58 0.38 -1.79
N THR A 130 13.01 -0.70 -1.18
CA THR A 130 14.43 -0.97 -0.90
C THR A 130 14.99 -1.79 -2.05
N GLY A 131 15.31 -1.15 -3.18
CA GLY A 131 16.08 -1.79 -4.26
C GLY A 131 17.30 -2.52 -3.67
N PRO A 132 17.81 -3.60 -4.31
CA PRO A 132 18.77 -4.51 -3.70
C PRO A 132 19.86 -3.69 -3.05
N ALA A 133 19.94 -3.76 -1.71
CA ALA A 133 20.85 -2.96 -0.91
C ALA A 133 22.20 -3.01 -1.61
N THR A 134 22.65 -1.87 -2.14
CA THR A 134 23.97 -1.79 -2.74
C THR A 134 24.93 -2.14 -1.62
N ALA A 135 25.49 -3.34 -1.71
CA ALA A 135 26.59 -3.77 -0.88
C ALA A 135 27.66 -2.68 -0.96
N SER A 136 27.86 -2.00 0.16
CA SER A 136 29.06 -1.19 0.43
C SER A 136 29.91 -1.96 1.41
#